data_AF-A0A2T0T8H3-F1
#
_entry.id   AF-A0A2T0T8H3-F1
#
_cell.length_a   1.000
_cell.length_b   1.000
_cell.length_c   1.000
_cell.angle_alpha   90.00
_cell.angle_beta   90.00
_cell.angle_gamma   90.00
#
_symmetry.space_group_name_H-M   'P 1'
#
loop_
_entity.id
_entity.type
_entity.pdbx_description
1 polymer ?
#
loop_
_entity_poly.entity_id
_entity_poly.type
_entity_poly.pdbx_seq_one_letter_code
_entity_poly.pdbx_strand_id
1 'polypeptide(L)'
;MSLSTTSRIVAFLTYFVLLTNQSVAQLFFTPGYLVTTTGDTVKGEVREQNSQLIQFRQNDKSTPQEYTPAQVASYYTDNTNRVSVYLKEDGRTNSYFMYELLNGYVSLYRLFSPEGRLTHALRLPDNTFVPLRGKLSLLMLTNSLKECSNPGFTRLLSPQSFYVSDVTLKRIVSTYNTCVKPGQVANQSTPKKKLGYELGLSVSAVQNRWIYGRSGQMNATYYDPSGSYSPTYTAAIGGFFTIAPRKRLSVSIELLASWYSGNRNVPLTDPLEPTKKAYRLYSFKESYLSLPITARYVFIDKRTRWYIKAGLGPTLTTIQDANFVSSDLGITIPIDILHRTNLGVGSLAGVGANLLIRQKYPLYVEARILSHAVLDGVTNIAASQSLQLAVSLPICRSY
;
A
#
# COMPACT_ATOMS: atom_id res chain seq x y z
N MET A 1 10.09 49.17 -14.15
CA MET A 1 9.10 48.51 -13.27
C MET A 1 9.58 47.10 -12.97
N SER A 2 10.10 46.85 -11.77
CA SER A 2 10.50 45.52 -11.32
C SER A 2 9.28 44.72 -10.89
N LEU A 3 8.93 43.69 -11.66
CA LEU A 3 7.95 42.70 -11.23
C LEU A 3 8.44 42.05 -9.94
N SER A 4 7.61 42.05 -8.89
CA SER A 4 7.93 41.48 -7.59
C SER A 4 8.32 40.01 -7.74
N THR A 5 9.21 39.54 -6.87
CA THR A 5 9.64 38.14 -6.78
C THR A 5 8.46 37.16 -6.70
N THR A 6 7.35 37.57 -6.08
CA THR A 6 6.10 36.81 -6.02
C THR A 6 5.46 36.58 -7.38
N SER A 7 5.45 37.59 -8.27
CA SER A 7 4.90 37.46 -9.63
C SER A 7 5.67 36.44 -10.48
N ARG A 8 7.01 36.41 -10.34
CA ARG A 8 7.86 35.46 -11.07
C ARG A 8 7.64 34.02 -10.64
N ILE A 9 7.44 33.78 -9.35
CA ILE A 9 7.16 32.45 -8.80
C ILE A 9 5.80 31.94 -9.29
N VAL A 10 4.76 32.79 -9.26
CA VAL A 10 3.43 32.43 -9.75
C VAL A 10 3.46 32.12 -11.24
N ALA A 11 4.10 32.96 -12.07
CA ALA A 11 4.21 32.73 -13.50
C ALA A 11 4.97 31.42 -13.82
N PHE A 12 6.05 31.12 -13.10
CA PHE A 12 6.81 29.88 -13.27
C PHE A 12 5.98 28.65 -12.89
N LEU A 13 5.24 28.71 -11.78
CA LEU A 13 4.30 27.65 -11.36
C LEU A 13 3.18 27.44 -12.38
N THR A 14 2.57 28.51 -12.90
CA THR A 14 1.50 28.41 -13.91
C THR A 14 2.03 27.84 -15.23
N TYR A 15 3.21 28.25 -15.67
CA TYR A 15 3.86 27.70 -16.86
C TYR A 15 4.19 26.21 -16.70
N PHE A 16 4.69 25.81 -15.51
CA PHE A 16 4.97 24.41 -15.23
C PHE A 16 3.70 23.55 -15.20
N VAL A 17 2.59 24.06 -14.65
CA VAL A 17 1.28 23.38 -14.68
C VAL A 17 0.79 23.22 -16.12
N LEU A 18 0.90 24.25 -16.97
CA LEU A 18 0.45 24.18 -18.36
C LEU A 18 1.26 23.18 -19.21
N LEU A 19 2.58 23.08 -18.99
CA LEU A 19 3.42 22.08 -19.67
C LEU A 19 3.07 20.62 -19.29
N THR A 20 2.53 20.38 -18.09
CA THR A 20 2.17 19.01 -17.67
C THR A 20 0.88 18.46 -18.27
N ASN A 21 0.07 19.30 -18.94
CA ASN A 21 -1.23 18.91 -19.48
C ASN A 21 -1.17 18.23 -20.87
N GLN A 22 -0.09 18.36 -21.63
CA GLN A 22 -0.01 17.80 -23.00
C GLN A 22 0.40 16.31 -23.06
N SER A 23 0.63 15.65 -21.92
CA SER A 23 1.13 14.27 -21.84
C SER A 23 0.12 13.29 -21.19
N VAL A 24 -1.18 13.58 -21.27
CA VAL A 24 -2.22 12.86 -20.50
C VAL A 24 -3.05 11.87 -21.36
N ALA A 25 -2.62 11.49 -22.56
CA ALA A 25 -3.39 10.56 -23.41
C ALA A 25 -2.82 9.12 -23.54
N GLN A 26 -1.63 8.83 -23.02
CA GLN A 26 -1.01 7.48 -23.09
C GLN A 26 -1.46 6.57 -21.94
N LEU A 27 -2.77 6.57 -21.65
CA LEU A 27 -3.37 5.92 -20.49
C LEU A 27 -3.64 4.43 -20.74
N PHE A 28 -2.88 3.60 -20.03
CA PHE A 28 -3.12 2.18 -19.67
C PHE A 28 -3.34 1.17 -20.77
N PHE A 29 -2.28 0.40 -20.99
CA PHE A 29 -2.41 -0.82 -21.75
C PHE A 29 -1.59 -1.93 -21.10
N THR A 30 -2.26 -3.06 -20.91
CA THR A 30 -1.66 -4.29 -20.39
C THR A 30 -1.21 -5.12 -21.58
N PRO A 31 0.10 -5.38 -21.73
CA PRO A 31 0.59 -6.21 -22.83
C PRO A 31 0.00 -7.61 -22.71
N GLY A 32 -0.40 -8.16 -23.84
CA GLY A 32 -1.04 -9.45 -23.92
C GLY A 32 -1.07 -9.99 -25.34
N TYR A 33 -1.84 -11.04 -25.52
CA TYR A 33 -2.17 -11.55 -26.85
C TYR A 33 -3.56 -12.18 -26.80
N LEU A 34 -4.25 -12.18 -27.93
CA LEU A 34 -5.45 -12.99 -28.12
C LEU A 34 -5.15 -14.11 -29.11
N VAL A 35 -5.88 -15.20 -28.97
CA VAL A 35 -5.93 -16.32 -29.90
C VAL A 35 -7.33 -16.33 -30.49
N THR A 36 -7.45 -16.07 -31.79
CA THR A 36 -8.74 -16.08 -32.49
C THR A 36 -9.33 -17.50 -32.52
N THR A 37 -10.61 -17.62 -32.86
CA THR A 37 -11.23 -18.93 -33.09
C THR A 37 -10.64 -19.70 -34.28
N THR A 38 -9.95 -19.01 -35.21
CA THR A 38 -9.16 -19.62 -36.30
C THR A 38 -7.80 -20.13 -35.86
N GLY A 39 -7.37 -19.85 -34.61
CA GLY A 39 -6.07 -20.25 -34.06
C GLY A 39 -4.96 -19.21 -34.21
N ASP A 40 -5.23 -18.06 -34.82
CA ASP A 40 -4.25 -17.00 -35.01
C ASP A 40 -3.94 -16.29 -33.69
N THR A 41 -2.66 -16.13 -33.39
CA THR A 41 -2.21 -15.41 -32.20
C THR A 41 -1.82 -13.97 -32.56
N VAL A 42 -2.60 -13.01 -32.06
CA VAL A 42 -2.34 -11.58 -32.28
C VAL A 42 -1.82 -10.96 -30.99
N LYS A 43 -0.58 -10.50 -31.02
CA LYS A 43 0.04 -9.78 -29.91
C LYS A 43 -0.39 -8.33 -29.92
N GLY A 44 -0.60 -7.77 -28.73
CA GLY A 44 -1.00 -6.39 -28.57
C GLY A 44 -1.38 -6.14 -27.13
N GLU A 45 -2.44 -5.38 -26.94
CA GLU A 45 -2.87 -4.92 -25.64
C GLU A 45 -4.31 -5.29 -25.43
N VAL A 46 -4.60 -5.90 -24.27
CA VAL A 46 -5.92 -6.42 -23.94
C VAL A 46 -6.46 -5.70 -22.73
N ARG A 47 -7.70 -5.22 -22.83
CA ARG A 47 -8.46 -4.61 -21.73
C ARG A 47 -9.76 -5.37 -21.52
N GLU A 48 -9.92 -5.91 -20.32
CA GLU A 48 -11.16 -6.54 -19.88
C GLU A 48 -12.21 -5.48 -19.58
N GLN A 49 -13.41 -5.62 -20.16
CA GLN A 49 -14.58 -4.82 -19.75
C GLN A 49 -15.49 -5.63 -18.83
N ASN A 50 -15.90 -6.82 -19.28
CA ASN A 50 -16.74 -7.75 -18.53
C ASN A 50 -16.44 -9.19 -18.97
N SER A 51 -17.27 -10.15 -18.55
CA SER A 51 -17.09 -11.56 -18.94
C SER A 51 -17.50 -11.88 -20.39
N GLN A 52 -18.01 -10.94 -21.17
CA GLN A 52 -18.48 -11.15 -22.55
C GLN A 52 -17.76 -10.28 -23.59
N LEU A 53 -16.96 -9.30 -23.14
CA LEU A 53 -16.36 -8.29 -24.00
C LEU A 53 -14.95 -7.94 -23.52
N ILE A 54 -14.01 -7.94 -24.47
CA ILE A 54 -12.68 -7.38 -24.29
C ILE A 54 -12.43 -6.32 -25.36
N GLN A 55 -11.59 -5.35 -25.04
CA GLN A 55 -11.02 -4.43 -26.01
C GLN A 55 -9.58 -4.85 -26.29
N PHE A 56 -9.23 -4.92 -27.57
CA PHE A 56 -7.90 -5.24 -28.04
C PHE A 56 -7.39 -4.15 -28.99
N ARG A 57 -6.11 -3.85 -28.91
CA ARG A 57 -5.42 -3.05 -29.94
C ARG A 57 -4.04 -3.60 -30.18
N GLN A 58 -3.60 -3.64 -31.43
CA GLN A 58 -2.34 -4.26 -31.82
C GLN A 58 -1.12 -3.43 -31.43
N ASN A 59 -1.25 -2.10 -31.46
CA ASN A 59 -0.20 -1.14 -31.12
C ASN A 59 -0.80 0.21 -30.68
N ASP A 60 0.06 1.13 -30.21
CA ASP A 60 -0.34 2.44 -29.70
C ASP A 60 -1.13 3.34 -30.67
N LYS A 61 -0.97 3.11 -31.98
CA LYS A 61 -1.62 3.89 -33.04
C LYS A 61 -2.94 3.27 -33.51
N SER A 62 -3.16 1.98 -33.22
CA SER A 62 -4.38 1.28 -33.60
C SER A 62 -5.57 1.70 -32.73
N THR A 63 -6.73 1.86 -33.36
CA THR A 63 -8.00 2.08 -32.66
C THR A 63 -8.38 0.82 -31.89
N PRO A 64 -8.79 0.90 -30.61
CA PRO A 64 -9.31 -0.24 -29.88
C PRO A 64 -10.47 -0.91 -30.62
N GLN A 65 -10.40 -2.23 -30.75
CA GLN A 65 -11.44 -3.08 -31.32
C GLN A 65 -12.05 -3.96 -30.23
N GLU A 66 -13.35 -4.18 -30.30
CA GLU A 66 -14.07 -5.03 -29.36
C GLU A 66 -14.17 -6.45 -29.87
N TYR A 67 -13.91 -7.41 -28.97
CA TYR A 67 -13.97 -8.83 -29.25
C TYR A 67 -14.87 -9.55 -28.25
N THR A 68 -15.65 -10.48 -28.77
CA THR A 68 -16.52 -11.37 -28.02
C THR A 68 -15.93 -12.79 -27.95
N PRO A 69 -16.41 -13.66 -27.04
CA PRO A 69 -15.98 -15.06 -26.98
C PRO A 69 -16.26 -15.87 -28.25
N ALA A 70 -17.14 -15.39 -29.14
CA ALA A 70 -17.39 -16.00 -30.44
C ALA A 70 -16.25 -15.78 -31.45
N GLN A 71 -15.43 -14.74 -31.26
CA GLN A 71 -14.36 -14.34 -32.16
C GLN A 71 -12.97 -14.72 -31.63
N VAL A 72 -12.84 -14.88 -30.32
CA VAL A 72 -11.58 -15.16 -29.62
C VAL A 72 -11.73 -16.49 -28.90
N ALA A 73 -10.83 -17.44 -29.12
CA ALA A 73 -10.81 -18.72 -28.41
C ALA A 73 -10.23 -18.56 -27.00
N SER A 74 -9.15 -17.76 -26.87
CA SER A 74 -8.53 -17.46 -25.59
C SER A 74 -7.72 -16.16 -25.68
N TYR A 75 -7.36 -15.58 -24.54
CA TYR A 75 -6.39 -14.49 -24.51
C TYR A 75 -5.61 -14.50 -23.21
N TYR A 76 -4.42 -13.91 -23.28
CA TYR A 76 -3.49 -13.83 -22.18
C TYR A 76 -3.21 -12.38 -21.83
N THR A 77 -3.40 -12.05 -20.57
CA THR A 77 -3.08 -10.73 -20.01
C THR A 77 -2.87 -10.89 -18.50
N ASP A 78 -2.07 -10.04 -17.88
CA ASP A 78 -1.73 -10.13 -16.44
C ASP A 78 -1.24 -11.53 -16.02
N ASN A 79 -0.40 -12.14 -16.86
CA ASN A 79 0.14 -13.49 -16.69
C ASN A 79 -0.91 -14.61 -16.52
N THR A 80 -2.14 -14.39 -16.99
CA THR A 80 -3.25 -15.32 -16.79
C THR A 80 -3.92 -15.61 -18.13
N ASN A 81 -4.07 -16.89 -18.46
CA ASN A 81 -4.83 -17.31 -19.63
C ASN A 81 -6.33 -17.29 -19.32
N ARG A 82 -7.11 -16.80 -20.26
CA ARG A 82 -8.57 -16.74 -20.19
C ARG A 82 -9.13 -17.39 -21.44
N VAL A 83 -10.14 -18.21 -21.26
CA VAL A 83 -10.69 -19.03 -22.34
C VAL A 83 -12.15 -18.69 -22.58
N SER A 84 -12.58 -18.82 -23.83
CA SER A 84 -13.97 -18.69 -24.21
C SER A 84 -14.73 -19.98 -23.89
N VAL A 85 -15.85 -19.81 -23.22
CA VAL A 85 -16.70 -20.88 -22.70
C VAL A 85 -18.14 -20.62 -23.12
N TYR A 86 -18.78 -21.65 -23.69
CA TYR A 86 -20.19 -21.60 -24.04
C TYR A 86 -21.00 -22.34 -22.97
N LEU A 87 -21.92 -21.63 -22.32
CA LEU A 87 -22.79 -22.16 -21.28
C LEU A 87 -24.23 -22.17 -21.77
N LYS A 88 -24.90 -23.31 -21.67
CA LYS A 88 -26.34 -23.41 -21.94
C LYS A 88 -27.12 -23.16 -20.65
N GLU A 89 -27.92 -22.11 -20.65
CA GLU A 89 -28.65 -21.58 -19.51
C GLU A 89 -30.12 -21.39 -19.90
N ASP A 90 -31.02 -22.17 -19.29
CA ASP A 90 -32.47 -22.03 -19.49
C ASP A 90 -32.87 -22.08 -20.99
N GLY A 91 -32.19 -22.94 -21.75
CA GLY A 91 -32.37 -23.13 -23.18
C GLY A 91 -31.60 -22.15 -24.08
N ARG A 92 -30.98 -21.11 -23.53
CA ARG A 92 -30.16 -20.14 -24.26
C ARG A 92 -28.67 -20.45 -24.12
N THR A 93 -27.91 -20.31 -25.19
CA THR A 93 -26.44 -20.46 -25.14
C THR A 93 -25.81 -19.09 -25.00
N ASN A 94 -25.18 -18.84 -23.85
CA ASN A 94 -24.39 -17.63 -23.60
C ASN A 94 -22.90 -17.97 -23.72
N SER A 95 -22.07 -17.01 -24.12
CA SER A 95 -20.64 -17.20 -24.23
C SER A 95 -19.89 -16.23 -23.30
N TYR A 96 -18.86 -16.74 -22.63
CA TYR A 96 -18.12 -16.01 -21.60
C TYR A 96 -16.63 -16.24 -21.74
N PHE A 97 -15.85 -15.20 -21.50
CA PHE A 97 -14.45 -15.32 -21.14
C PHE A 97 -14.33 -15.67 -19.65
N MET A 98 -13.59 -16.74 -19.34
CA MET A 98 -13.44 -17.24 -17.98
C MET A 98 -11.97 -17.50 -17.62
N TYR A 99 -11.64 -17.33 -16.34
CA TYR A 99 -10.35 -17.75 -15.79
C TYR A 99 -10.32 -19.27 -15.67
N GLU A 100 -9.31 -19.91 -16.26
CA GLU A 100 -9.02 -21.30 -15.97
C GLU A 100 -8.37 -21.39 -14.58
N LEU A 101 -9.04 -22.05 -13.64
CA LEU A 101 -8.57 -22.18 -12.25
C LEU A 101 -7.79 -23.48 -12.03
N LEU A 102 -8.17 -24.54 -12.74
CA LEU A 102 -7.57 -25.87 -12.67
C LEU A 102 -7.86 -26.57 -14.00
N ASN A 103 -6.82 -27.11 -14.64
CA ASN A 103 -6.92 -27.88 -15.88
C ASN A 103 -6.55 -29.34 -15.61
N GLY A 104 -7.47 -30.26 -15.87
CA GLY A 104 -7.33 -31.70 -15.58
C GLY A 104 -8.47 -32.49 -16.20
N TYR A 105 -8.70 -33.74 -15.74
CA TYR A 105 -9.79 -34.60 -16.21
C TYR A 105 -11.14 -33.87 -16.23
N VAL A 106 -11.49 -33.23 -15.11
CA VAL A 106 -12.46 -32.16 -15.04
C VAL A 106 -11.71 -30.84 -14.85
N SER A 107 -12.04 -29.83 -15.65
CA SER A 107 -11.44 -28.50 -15.52
C SER A 107 -12.40 -27.54 -14.82
N LEU A 108 -11.86 -26.61 -14.03
CA LEU A 108 -12.63 -25.61 -13.28
C LEU A 108 -12.36 -24.22 -13.84
N TYR A 109 -13.43 -23.47 -14.09
CA TYR A 109 -13.40 -22.10 -14.60
C TYR A 109 -14.14 -21.14 -13.68
N ARG A 110 -13.76 -19.85 -13.69
CA ARG A 110 -14.40 -18.77 -12.92
C ARG A 110 -14.66 -17.54 -13.78
N LEU A 111 -15.82 -16.92 -13.63
CA LEU A 111 -16.11 -15.64 -14.30
C LEU A 111 -15.27 -14.50 -13.73
N PHE A 112 -15.12 -13.43 -14.52
CA PHE A 112 -14.42 -12.22 -14.09
C PHE A 112 -15.29 -11.41 -13.15
N SER A 113 -16.54 -11.23 -13.57
CA SER A 113 -17.61 -10.61 -12.80
C SER A 113 -18.72 -11.63 -12.68
N PRO A 114 -19.21 -11.93 -11.46
CA PRO A 114 -20.38 -12.77 -11.29
C PRO A 114 -21.57 -12.22 -12.09
N GLU A 115 -22.29 -13.10 -12.78
CA GLU A 115 -23.51 -12.74 -13.50
C GLU A 115 -24.71 -13.39 -12.80
N GLY A 116 -25.41 -12.59 -11.99
CA GLY A 116 -26.45 -13.08 -11.10
C GLY A 116 -25.90 -14.10 -10.10
N ARG A 117 -26.27 -15.38 -10.28
CA ARG A 117 -25.80 -16.49 -9.42
C ARG A 117 -24.67 -17.30 -10.04
N LEU A 118 -24.35 -17.07 -11.31
CA LEU A 118 -23.29 -17.77 -12.03
C LEU A 118 -21.93 -17.20 -11.61
N THR A 119 -21.07 -18.06 -11.11
CA THR A 119 -19.72 -17.65 -10.64
C THR A 119 -18.62 -18.53 -11.23
N HIS A 120 -18.91 -19.81 -11.45
CA HIS A 120 -17.96 -20.80 -11.91
C HIS A 120 -18.61 -21.73 -12.95
N ALA A 121 -17.79 -22.47 -13.66
CA ALA A 121 -18.22 -23.56 -14.52
C ALA A 121 -17.24 -24.73 -14.42
N LEU A 122 -17.74 -25.95 -14.61
CA LEU A 122 -16.90 -27.12 -14.86
C LEU A 122 -16.89 -27.42 -16.34
N ARG A 123 -15.75 -27.89 -16.86
CA ARG A 123 -15.68 -28.61 -18.14
C ARG A 123 -15.48 -30.08 -17.84
N LEU A 124 -16.41 -30.90 -18.29
CA LEU A 124 -16.36 -32.35 -18.16
C LEU A 124 -15.46 -32.96 -19.25
N PRO A 125 -15.11 -34.26 -19.16
CA PRO A 125 -14.24 -34.93 -20.13
C PRO A 125 -14.78 -34.94 -21.57
N ASP A 126 -16.09 -34.85 -21.73
CA ASP A 126 -16.80 -34.77 -23.02
C ASP A 126 -16.85 -33.33 -23.59
N ASN A 127 -16.11 -32.40 -22.99
CA ASN A 127 -16.11 -30.96 -23.28
C ASN A 127 -17.43 -30.23 -23.03
N THR A 128 -18.40 -30.87 -22.37
CA THR A 128 -19.60 -30.16 -21.93
C THR A 128 -19.29 -29.28 -20.73
N PHE A 129 -19.96 -28.14 -20.65
CA PHE A 129 -19.81 -27.21 -19.54
C PHE A 129 -21.01 -27.24 -18.60
N VAL A 130 -20.73 -27.32 -17.31
CA VAL A 130 -21.74 -27.32 -16.24
C VAL A 130 -21.64 -26.00 -15.45
N PRO A 131 -22.65 -25.12 -15.52
CA PRO A 131 -22.65 -23.86 -14.78
C PRO A 131 -22.84 -24.09 -13.28
N LEU A 132 -21.98 -23.51 -12.45
CA LEU A 132 -22.06 -23.57 -10.99
C LEU A 132 -22.70 -22.28 -10.45
N ARG A 133 -23.95 -22.43 -9.96
CA ARG A 133 -24.83 -21.32 -9.60
C ARG A 133 -25.10 -21.27 -8.10
N GLY A 134 -24.41 -20.39 -7.35
CA GLY A 134 -24.67 -20.17 -5.91
C GLY A 134 -24.90 -21.47 -5.13
N LYS A 135 -26.01 -21.55 -4.38
CA LYS A 135 -26.38 -22.75 -3.58
C LYS A 135 -26.65 -24.01 -4.42
N LEU A 136 -27.01 -23.89 -5.69
CA LEU A 136 -27.23 -25.03 -6.59
C LEU A 136 -25.91 -25.69 -7.02
N SER A 137 -24.77 -25.02 -6.81
CA SER A 137 -23.46 -25.58 -7.15
C SER A 137 -23.24 -26.96 -6.52
N LEU A 138 -23.73 -27.19 -5.29
CA LEU A 138 -23.61 -28.49 -4.63
C LEU A 138 -24.33 -29.59 -5.42
N LEU A 139 -25.58 -29.35 -5.80
CA LEU A 139 -26.37 -30.29 -6.59
C LEU A 139 -25.73 -30.56 -7.95
N MET A 140 -25.25 -29.51 -8.62
CA MET A 140 -24.55 -29.63 -9.91
C MET A 140 -23.29 -30.49 -9.77
N LEU A 141 -22.48 -30.25 -8.75
CA LEU A 141 -21.27 -31.03 -8.47
C LEU A 141 -21.61 -32.49 -8.18
N THR A 142 -22.56 -32.76 -7.30
CA THR A 142 -22.99 -34.12 -6.96
C THR A 142 -23.54 -34.88 -8.17
N ASN A 143 -24.26 -34.19 -9.07
CA ASN A 143 -24.81 -34.81 -10.27
C ASN A 143 -23.78 -35.07 -11.37
N SER A 144 -22.75 -34.22 -11.48
CA SER A 144 -21.75 -34.30 -12.54
C SER A 144 -20.50 -35.09 -12.16
N LEU A 145 -20.18 -35.23 -10.87
CA LEU A 145 -18.93 -35.84 -10.38
C LEU A 145 -19.17 -37.20 -9.72
N LYS A 146 -19.75 -38.15 -10.47
CA LYS A 146 -20.21 -39.45 -9.93
C LYS A 146 -19.18 -40.57 -9.95
N GLU A 147 -18.10 -40.47 -10.72
CA GLU A 147 -17.16 -41.58 -10.95
C GLU A 147 -16.25 -41.87 -9.74
N CYS A 148 -16.17 -40.94 -8.77
CA CYS A 148 -15.31 -41.11 -7.60
C CYS A 148 -16.08 -41.67 -6.39
N SER A 149 -15.80 -42.92 -6.02
CA SER A 149 -16.38 -43.59 -4.85
C SER A 149 -15.62 -43.35 -3.54
N ASN A 150 -14.63 -42.46 -3.51
CA ASN A 150 -13.83 -42.21 -2.31
C ASN A 150 -14.65 -41.51 -1.21
N PRO A 151 -14.72 -42.05 0.02
CA PRO A 151 -15.51 -41.45 1.11
C PRO A 151 -15.03 -40.06 1.50
N GLY A 152 -13.73 -39.79 1.37
CA GLY A 152 -13.14 -38.46 1.57
C GLY A 152 -13.65 -37.43 0.55
N PHE A 153 -13.90 -37.84 -0.70
CA PHE A 153 -14.51 -36.99 -1.72
C PHE A 153 -15.99 -36.73 -1.40
N THR A 154 -16.76 -37.77 -1.06
CA THR A 154 -18.18 -37.64 -0.68
C THR A 154 -18.38 -36.68 0.48
N ARG A 155 -17.46 -36.67 1.46
CA ARG A 155 -17.49 -35.74 2.58
C ARG A 155 -17.33 -34.27 2.15
N LEU A 156 -16.58 -33.98 1.08
CA LEU A 156 -16.44 -32.61 0.55
C LEU A 156 -17.71 -32.10 -0.13
N LEU A 157 -18.59 -33.00 -0.55
CA LEU A 157 -19.91 -32.71 -1.12
C LEU A 157 -21.03 -32.75 -0.07
N SER A 158 -20.70 -32.76 1.23
CA SER A 158 -21.74 -32.74 2.28
C SER A 158 -22.34 -31.33 2.43
N PRO A 159 -23.68 -31.20 2.53
CA PRO A 159 -24.33 -29.90 2.70
C PRO A 159 -23.82 -29.08 3.90
N GLN A 160 -23.38 -29.76 4.97
CA GLN A 160 -22.92 -29.13 6.21
C GLN A 160 -21.55 -28.46 6.06
N SER A 161 -20.72 -28.92 5.13
CA SER A 161 -19.36 -28.39 4.93
C SER A 161 -19.21 -27.59 3.63
N PHE A 162 -20.20 -27.66 2.75
CA PHE A 162 -20.12 -27.05 1.44
C PHE A 162 -20.33 -25.53 1.48
N TYR A 163 -19.35 -24.79 0.97
CA TYR A 163 -19.46 -23.37 0.68
C TYR A 163 -18.79 -23.05 -0.66
N VAL A 164 -19.43 -22.19 -1.46
CA VAL A 164 -18.94 -21.83 -2.78
C VAL A 164 -17.78 -20.84 -2.64
N SER A 165 -16.56 -21.34 -2.76
CA SER A 165 -15.34 -20.53 -2.86
C SER A 165 -14.36 -21.16 -3.83
N ASP A 166 -13.47 -20.36 -4.43
CA ASP A 166 -12.40 -20.85 -5.30
C ASP A 166 -11.57 -21.95 -4.61
N VAL A 167 -11.33 -21.83 -3.30
CA VAL A 167 -10.53 -22.79 -2.52
C VAL A 167 -11.27 -24.13 -2.39
N THR A 168 -12.55 -24.08 -2.01
CA THR A 168 -13.39 -25.28 -1.86
C THR A 168 -13.59 -25.98 -3.19
N LEU A 169 -13.95 -25.24 -4.24
CA LEU A 169 -14.20 -25.81 -5.57
C LEU A 169 -12.92 -26.41 -6.17
N LYS A 170 -11.77 -25.73 -6.04
CA LYS A 170 -10.47 -26.30 -6.44
C LYS A 170 -10.16 -27.58 -5.69
N ARG A 171 -10.41 -27.62 -4.38
CA ARG A 171 -10.20 -28.82 -3.57
C ARG A 171 -11.09 -29.97 -4.04
N ILE A 172 -12.38 -29.72 -4.25
CA ILE A 172 -13.34 -30.72 -4.74
C ILE A 172 -12.88 -31.27 -6.10
N VAL A 173 -12.63 -30.40 -7.08
CA VAL A 173 -12.24 -30.82 -8.44
C VAL A 173 -10.87 -31.49 -8.46
N SER A 174 -9.90 -31.00 -7.68
CA SER A 174 -8.58 -31.64 -7.56
C SER A 174 -8.69 -33.02 -6.94
N THR A 175 -9.45 -33.18 -5.84
CA THR A 175 -9.68 -34.48 -5.21
C THR A 175 -10.41 -35.44 -6.15
N TYR A 176 -11.39 -34.95 -6.92
CA TYR A 176 -12.07 -35.73 -7.95
C TYR A 176 -11.11 -36.20 -9.04
N ASN A 177 -10.32 -35.28 -9.62
CA ASN A 177 -9.36 -35.60 -10.68
C ASN A 177 -8.33 -36.63 -10.21
N THR A 178 -7.79 -36.48 -8.99
CA THR A 178 -6.86 -37.46 -8.41
C THR A 178 -7.54 -38.83 -8.18
N CYS A 179 -8.81 -38.84 -7.80
CA CYS A 179 -9.56 -40.07 -7.57
C CYS A 179 -9.83 -40.84 -8.87
N VAL A 180 -10.23 -40.16 -9.94
CA VAL A 180 -10.64 -40.79 -11.20
C VAL A 180 -9.45 -41.03 -12.15
N LYS A 181 -8.49 -40.10 -12.19
CA LYS A 181 -7.30 -40.15 -13.07
C LYS A 181 -6.03 -39.77 -12.28
N PRO A 182 -5.55 -40.61 -11.35
CA PRO A 182 -4.39 -40.30 -10.50
C PRO A 182 -3.10 -40.01 -11.27
N GLY A 183 -2.93 -40.59 -12.47
CA GLY A 183 -1.76 -40.36 -13.34
C GLY A 183 -1.79 -39.03 -14.11
N GLN A 184 -2.92 -38.31 -14.15
CA GLN A 184 -3.02 -37.04 -14.84
C GLN A 184 -2.74 -35.89 -13.87
N VAL A 185 -1.58 -35.25 -14.01
CA VAL A 185 -1.23 -34.06 -13.21
C VAL A 185 -2.21 -32.93 -13.57
N ALA A 186 -3.03 -32.54 -12.61
CA ALA A 186 -3.87 -31.35 -12.75
C ALA A 186 -2.97 -30.11 -12.75
N ASN A 187 -2.89 -29.43 -13.87
CA ASN A 187 -2.18 -28.16 -13.98
C ASN A 187 -3.02 -27.09 -13.28
N GLN A 188 -2.55 -26.65 -12.12
CA GLN A 188 -3.13 -25.49 -11.47
C GLN A 188 -2.64 -24.23 -12.20
N SER A 189 -3.53 -23.63 -12.98
CA SER A 189 -3.33 -22.32 -13.61
C SER A 189 -3.39 -21.18 -12.58
N THR A 190 -3.03 -21.42 -11.31
CA THR A 190 -2.97 -20.36 -10.31
C THR A 190 -1.93 -19.35 -10.76
N PRO A 191 -2.33 -18.09 -11.03
CA PRO A 191 -1.33 -17.05 -11.19
C PRO A 191 -0.52 -17.09 -9.90
N LYS A 192 0.78 -17.42 -10.01
CA LYS A 192 1.68 -17.38 -8.85
C LYS A 192 1.47 -16.00 -8.26
N LYS A 193 0.81 -15.92 -7.10
CA LYS A 193 0.55 -14.64 -6.42
C LYS A 193 1.93 -14.13 -6.04
N LYS A 194 2.56 -13.37 -6.93
CA LYS A 194 3.84 -12.74 -6.65
C LYS A 194 3.59 -11.84 -5.47
N LEU A 195 4.46 -11.93 -4.47
CA LEU A 195 4.42 -11.02 -3.35
C LEU A 195 4.74 -9.64 -3.91
N GLY A 196 3.69 -8.86 -4.16
CA GLY A 196 3.87 -7.52 -4.70
C GLY A 196 4.66 -6.67 -3.70
N TYR A 197 5.59 -5.87 -4.20
CA TYR A 197 6.37 -4.95 -3.38
C TYR A 197 6.47 -3.59 -4.06
N GLU A 198 6.71 -2.57 -3.26
CA GLU A 198 6.82 -1.18 -3.72
C GLU A 198 7.94 -0.49 -2.95
N LEU A 199 8.84 0.17 -3.67
CA LEU A 199 9.94 0.97 -3.15
C LEU A 199 9.75 2.41 -3.64
N GLY A 200 9.95 3.40 -2.76
CA GLY A 200 9.82 4.80 -3.15
C GLY A 200 10.53 5.77 -2.23
N LEU A 201 10.34 7.05 -2.54
CA LEU A 201 10.82 8.18 -1.77
C LEU A 201 9.67 8.92 -1.11
N SER A 202 9.96 9.61 -0.02
CA SER A 202 9.01 10.40 0.75
C SER A 202 9.64 11.72 1.16
N VAL A 203 8.83 12.78 1.14
CA VAL A 203 9.16 14.09 1.69
C VAL A 203 8.00 14.52 2.57
N SER A 204 8.29 15.04 3.76
CA SER A 204 7.27 15.47 4.71
C SER A 204 7.54 16.89 5.18
N ALA A 205 6.50 17.71 5.26
CA ALA A 205 6.51 18.92 6.08
C ALA A 205 6.25 18.51 7.52
N VAL A 206 7.06 18.99 8.46
CA VAL A 206 7.10 18.48 9.82
C VAL A 206 7.05 19.62 10.84
N GLN A 207 6.21 19.49 11.85
CA GLN A 207 6.22 20.28 13.07
C GLN A 207 6.69 19.39 14.22
N ASN A 208 7.89 19.63 14.73
CA ASN A 208 8.49 18.87 15.82
C ASN A 208 8.39 19.63 17.13
N ARG A 209 8.05 18.94 18.22
CA ARG A 209 8.04 19.47 19.58
C ARG A 209 8.75 18.48 20.51
N TRP A 210 9.70 18.98 21.29
CA TRP A 210 10.38 18.19 22.31
C TRP A 210 9.92 18.54 23.73
N ILE A 211 9.87 17.52 24.57
CA ILE A 211 9.62 17.60 26.01
C ILE A 211 10.74 16.83 26.69
N TYR A 212 11.61 17.54 27.39
CA TYR A 212 12.71 16.90 28.12
C TYR A 212 12.30 16.65 29.57
N GLY A 213 12.54 15.44 30.08
CA GLY A 213 12.27 15.05 31.45
C GLY A 213 13.22 15.70 32.47
N ARG A 214 12.97 15.47 33.75
CA ARG A 214 13.90 15.87 34.84
C ARG A 214 14.84 14.71 35.12
N SER A 215 16.17 14.89 35.01
CA SER A 215 17.15 13.83 35.34
C SER A 215 17.58 13.77 36.80
N GLY A 216 17.17 14.70 37.67
CA GLY A 216 17.53 14.67 39.08
C GLY A 216 17.00 15.85 39.88
N GLN A 217 17.17 15.79 41.21
CA GLN A 217 16.80 16.88 42.12
C GLN A 217 17.80 18.03 42.15
N MET A 218 19.04 17.82 41.67
CA MET A 218 20.08 18.83 41.73
C MET A 218 19.79 19.97 40.75
N ASN A 219 19.46 21.15 41.29
CA ASN A 219 19.23 22.45 40.63
C ASN A 219 17.81 22.82 40.23
N ALA A 220 16.79 21.98 40.43
CA ALA A 220 15.39 22.36 40.18
C ALA A 220 14.93 23.60 40.99
N THR A 221 15.62 23.88 42.11
CA THR A 221 15.37 25.06 42.95
C THR A 221 15.79 26.38 42.28
N TYR A 222 16.81 26.37 41.43
CA TYR A 222 17.39 27.59 40.84
C TYR A 222 16.99 27.78 39.37
N TYR A 223 16.92 26.70 38.59
CA TYR A 223 16.50 26.72 37.20
C TYR A 223 16.06 25.32 36.76
N ASP A 224 15.05 25.23 35.88
CA ASP A 224 14.53 23.95 35.38
C ASP A 224 14.52 23.94 33.84
N PRO A 225 15.55 23.35 33.18
CA PRO A 225 15.58 23.22 31.74
C PRO A 225 14.63 22.13 31.20
N SER A 226 13.99 21.34 32.09
CA SER A 226 13.08 20.24 31.76
C SER A 226 11.66 20.72 31.49
N GLY A 227 11.06 20.24 30.41
CA GLY A 227 9.77 20.69 29.92
C GLY A 227 9.74 20.88 28.40
N SER A 228 8.70 21.56 27.94
CA SER A 228 8.42 21.73 26.51
C SER A 228 9.29 22.82 25.89
N TYR A 229 9.91 22.49 24.77
CA TYR A 229 10.59 23.44 23.89
C TYR A 229 9.64 23.92 22.79
N SER A 230 10.02 25.05 22.16
CA SER A 230 9.26 25.64 21.06
C SER A 230 9.10 24.65 19.90
N PRO A 231 7.91 24.57 19.26
CA PRO A 231 7.77 23.77 18.06
C PRO A 231 8.60 24.35 16.90
N THR A 232 9.19 23.48 16.09
CA THR A 232 9.99 23.87 14.93
C THR A 232 9.39 23.27 13.66
N TYR A 233 9.25 24.10 12.63
CA TYR A 233 8.83 23.66 11.30
C TYR A 233 10.05 23.32 10.46
N THR A 234 10.05 22.12 9.91
CA THR A 234 11.18 21.53 9.19
C THR A 234 10.67 20.61 8.08
N ALA A 235 11.61 19.99 7.35
CA ALA A 235 11.30 18.93 6.41
C ALA A 235 11.90 17.61 6.90
N ALA A 236 11.24 16.51 6.57
CA ALA A 236 11.81 15.17 6.63
C ALA A 236 11.89 14.59 5.23
N ILE A 237 12.97 13.85 4.96
CA ILE A 237 13.16 13.13 3.70
C ILE A 237 13.41 11.65 4.01
N GLY A 238 12.99 10.76 3.13
CA GLY A 238 13.15 9.34 3.40
C GLY A 238 12.80 8.41 2.26
N GLY A 239 13.10 7.14 2.45
CA GLY A 239 12.70 6.06 1.56
C GLY A 239 11.66 5.16 2.24
N PHE A 240 10.85 4.47 1.45
CA PHE A 240 9.93 3.46 1.98
C PHE A 240 9.94 2.19 1.13
N PHE A 241 9.70 1.07 1.80
CA PHE A 241 9.48 -0.24 1.22
C PHE A 241 8.14 -0.77 1.73
N THR A 242 7.27 -1.26 0.86
CA THR A 242 5.94 -1.79 1.20
C THR A 242 5.74 -3.17 0.59
N ILE A 243 5.32 -4.12 1.41
CA ILE A 243 4.92 -5.47 1.03
C ILE A 243 3.40 -5.52 0.86
N ALA A 244 2.97 -6.16 -0.23
CA ALA A 244 1.57 -6.33 -0.64
C ALA A 244 0.80 -5.01 -0.81
N PRO A 245 1.33 -4.00 -1.52
CA PRO A 245 0.76 -2.64 -1.56
C PRO A 245 -0.66 -2.55 -2.15
N ARG A 246 -1.09 -3.54 -2.94
CA ARG A 246 -2.45 -3.61 -3.51
C ARG A 246 -3.47 -4.27 -2.59
N LYS A 247 -3.06 -5.00 -1.56
CA LYS A 247 -3.98 -5.63 -0.61
C LYS A 247 -4.55 -4.59 0.34
N ARG A 248 -5.68 -4.92 0.98
CA ARG A 248 -6.28 -4.05 2.00
C ARG A 248 -5.34 -3.87 3.18
N LEU A 249 -4.64 -4.93 3.60
CA LEU A 249 -3.60 -4.88 4.61
C LEU A 249 -2.23 -4.99 3.92
N SER A 250 -1.31 -4.09 4.27
CA SER A 250 0.06 -4.06 3.78
C SER A 250 1.02 -3.73 4.92
N VAL A 251 2.27 -4.15 4.81
CA VAL A 251 3.33 -3.87 5.79
C VAL A 251 4.37 -2.99 5.12
N SER A 252 4.84 -1.94 5.78
CA SER A 252 5.80 -1.00 5.24
C SER A 252 6.90 -0.67 6.24
N ILE A 253 8.13 -0.57 5.75
CA ILE A 253 9.29 -0.07 6.48
C ILE A 253 9.67 1.27 5.83
N GLU A 254 9.89 2.31 6.62
CA GLU A 254 10.37 3.60 6.14
C GLU A 254 11.70 3.96 6.80
N LEU A 255 12.57 4.65 6.08
CA LEU A 255 13.77 5.29 6.62
C LEU A 255 13.57 6.80 6.49
N LEU A 256 13.44 7.52 7.60
CA LEU A 256 13.17 8.96 7.60
C LEU A 256 14.31 9.71 8.30
N ALA A 257 14.84 10.75 7.66
CA ALA A 257 15.78 11.70 8.23
C ALA A 257 15.08 13.07 8.42
N SER A 258 15.27 13.69 9.58
CA SER A 258 14.71 15.01 9.90
C SER A 258 15.62 15.82 10.82
N TRP A 259 15.39 17.12 10.92
CA TRP A 259 16.20 18.05 11.72
C TRP A 259 15.32 18.90 12.62
N TYR A 260 15.78 19.18 13.83
CA TYR A 260 15.09 19.99 14.82
C TYR A 260 16.00 21.11 15.31
N SER A 261 15.42 22.29 15.52
CA SER A 261 16.10 23.41 16.18
C SER A 261 15.07 24.18 17.01
N GLY A 262 15.09 24.00 18.32
CA GLY A 262 14.11 24.61 19.21
C GLY A 262 14.76 25.27 20.41
N ASN A 263 13.99 26.15 21.05
CA ASN A 263 14.46 26.93 22.18
C ASN A 263 13.43 26.98 23.32
N ARG A 264 13.88 27.42 24.49
CA ARG A 264 13.04 27.61 25.66
C ARG A 264 13.62 28.67 26.59
N ASN A 265 12.77 29.59 27.03
CA ASN A 265 13.09 30.52 28.11
C ASN A 265 12.85 29.84 29.46
N VAL A 266 13.89 29.77 30.27
CA VAL A 266 13.86 29.21 31.62
C VAL A 266 14.08 30.36 32.61
N PRO A 267 13.12 30.63 33.50
CA PRO A 267 13.31 31.62 34.55
C PRO A 267 14.39 31.14 35.52
N LEU A 268 15.25 32.06 35.94
CA LEU A 268 16.19 31.86 37.03
C LEU A 268 15.52 32.31 38.33
N THR A 269 15.60 31.47 39.35
CA THR A 269 15.19 31.81 40.71
C THR A 269 16.44 32.06 41.53
N ASP A 270 16.69 33.32 41.88
CA ASP A 270 17.70 33.67 42.87
C ASP A 270 17.07 33.60 44.26
N PRO A 271 17.50 32.68 45.15
CA PRO A 271 16.95 32.60 46.50
C PRO A 271 17.28 33.83 47.36
N LEU A 272 18.31 34.60 46.99
CA LEU A 272 18.68 35.84 47.69
C LEU A 272 17.84 37.03 47.21
N GLU A 273 17.39 37.02 45.96
CA GLU A 273 16.56 38.08 45.35
C GLU A 273 15.36 37.51 44.56
N PRO A 274 14.35 36.91 45.23
CA PRO A 274 13.25 36.20 44.55
C PRO A 274 12.36 37.11 43.69
N THR A 275 12.42 38.43 43.89
CA THR A 275 11.69 39.43 43.09
C THR A 275 12.36 39.72 41.74
N LYS A 276 13.65 39.44 41.59
CA LYS A 276 14.40 39.70 40.35
C LYS A 276 14.18 38.56 39.37
N LYS A 277 13.50 38.85 38.26
CA LYS A 277 13.27 37.88 37.19
C LYS A 277 14.39 37.94 36.16
N ALA A 278 15.30 36.96 36.20
CA ALA A 278 16.28 36.73 35.13
C ALA A 278 15.88 35.50 34.30
N TYR A 279 16.38 35.40 33.06
CA TYR A 279 16.03 34.31 32.15
C TYR A 279 17.27 33.74 31.45
N ARG A 280 17.25 32.43 31.20
CA ARG A 280 18.17 31.77 30.27
C ARG A 280 17.39 31.25 29.07
N LEU A 281 17.86 31.58 27.88
CA LEU A 281 17.35 31.00 26.63
C LEU A 281 18.17 29.75 26.32
N TYR A 282 17.59 28.58 26.56
CA TYR A 282 18.15 27.30 26.15
C TYR A 282 17.81 27.04 24.69
N SER A 283 18.77 26.52 23.92
CA SER A 283 18.59 26.18 22.50
C SER A 283 19.28 24.86 22.17
N PHE A 284 18.60 24.03 21.39
CA PHE A 284 19.08 22.72 20.96
C PHE A 284 18.92 22.56 19.45
N LYS A 285 19.91 21.93 18.82
CA LYS A 285 19.84 21.46 17.44
C LYS A 285 20.11 19.98 17.39
N GLU A 286 19.24 19.25 16.72
CA GLU A 286 19.29 17.79 16.66
C GLU A 286 18.97 17.31 15.26
N SER A 287 19.63 16.23 14.86
CA SER A 287 19.26 15.42 13.70
C SER A 287 18.70 14.08 14.16
N TYR A 288 17.69 13.61 13.45
CA TYR A 288 16.97 12.40 13.80
C TYR A 288 16.86 11.48 12.58
N LEU A 289 17.11 10.20 12.80
CA LEU A 289 16.89 9.12 11.86
C LEU A 289 15.90 8.12 12.46
N SER A 290 14.86 7.73 11.73
CA SER A 290 13.91 6.70 12.18
C SER A 290 13.70 5.61 11.17
N LEU A 291 13.40 4.42 11.69
CA LEU A 291 13.07 3.25 10.91
C LEU A 291 11.71 2.64 11.31
N PRO A 292 10.57 3.35 11.13
CA PRO A 292 9.26 2.81 11.50
C PRO A 292 8.87 1.58 10.66
N ILE A 293 8.42 0.53 11.35
CA ILE A 293 7.75 -0.63 10.79
C ILE A 293 6.26 -0.45 11.02
N THR A 294 5.49 -0.44 9.94
CA THR A 294 4.09 0.01 9.93
C THR A 294 3.19 -0.97 9.22
N ALA A 295 1.96 -1.10 9.71
CA ALA A 295 0.86 -1.73 9.01
C ALA A 295 -0.06 -0.65 8.42
N ARG A 296 -0.49 -0.84 7.17
CA ARG A 296 -1.39 0.05 6.46
C ARG A 296 -2.66 -0.71 6.08
N TYR A 297 -3.82 -0.18 6.48
CA TYR A 297 -5.14 -0.72 6.18
C TYR A 297 -5.96 0.23 5.29
N VAL A 298 -6.32 -0.23 4.09
CA VAL A 298 -7.17 0.49 3.13
C VAL A 298 -8.65 0.22 3.45
N PHE A 299 -9.35 1.24 3.93
CA PHE A 299 -10.76 1.15 4.33
C PHE A 299 -11.74 1.63 3.26
N ILE A 300 -11.30 2.47 2.30
CA ILE A 300 -12.07 2.83 1.10
C ILE A 300 -11.21 2.53 -0.13
N ASP A 301 -11.68 1.64 -1.01
CA ASP A 301 -10.96 1.21 -2.22
C ASP A 301 -11.77 1.59 -3.48
N LYS A 302 -11.79 2.89 -3.80
CA LYS A 302 -12.41 3.46 -5.01
C LYS A 302 -11.34 4.14 -5.86
N ARG A 303 -11.71 5.15 -6.67
CA ARG A 303 -10.75 5.98 -7.46
C ARG A 303 -9.62 6.55 -6.61
N THR A 304 -9.94 6.96 -5.39
CA THR A 304 -8.98 7.33 -4.34
C THR A 304 -9.02 6.25 -3.27
N ARG A 305 -7.85 5.71 -2.90
CA ARG A 305 -7.77 4.68 -1.85
C ARG A 305 -7.42 5.34 -0.52
N TRP A 306 -8.37 5.39 0.41
CA TRP A 306 -8.13 5.92 1.74
C TRP A 306 -7.62 4.82 2.67
N TYR A 307 -6.63 5.15 3.48
CA TYR A 307 -5.98 4.21 4.37
C TYR A 307 -5.65 4.84 5.71
N ILE A 308 -5.59 3.98 6.73
CA ILE A 308 -4.96 4.29 8.01
C ILE A 308 -3.64 3.53 8.11
N LYS A 309 -2.68 4.10 8.83
CA LYS A 309 -1.33 3.57 9.00
C LYS A 309 -0.94 3.65 10.47
N ALA A 310 -0.41 2.57 11.02
CA ALA A 310 0.08 2.54 12.39
C ALA A 310 1.32 1.67 12.50
N GLY A 311 2.25 1.99 13.40
CA GLY A 311 3.47 1.23 13.56
C GLY A 311 4.36 1.67 14.70
N LEU A 312 5.47 0.97 14.85
CA LEU A 312 6.50 1.22 15.85
C LEU A 312 7.86 1.15 15.15
N GLY A 313 8.86 1.84 15.68
CA GLY A 313 10.21 1.67 15.19
C GLY A 313 11.28 2.31 16.04
N PRO A 314 12.53 1.87 15.87
CA PRO A 314 13.66 2.50 16.52
C PRO A 314 13.94 3.88 15.92
N THR A 315 14.52 4.71 16.76
CA THR A 315 14.94 6.06 16.42
C THR A 315 16.35 6.31 16.88
N LEU A 316 17.16 6.92 16.04
CA LEU A 316 18.50 7.38 16.35
C LEU A 316 18.49 8.90 16.34
N THR A 317 18.80 9.51 17.48
CA THR A 317 18.93 10.96 17.62
C THR A 317 20.39 11.32 17.78
N THR A 318 20.81 12.38 17.11
CA THR A 318 22.15 12.95 17.23
C THR A 318 22.04 14.43 17.55
N ILE A 319 22.47 14.81 18.73
CA ILE A 319 22.52 16.20 19.19
C ILE A 319 23.74 16.87 18.54
N GLN A 320 23.50 17.96 17.82
CA GLN A 320 24.53 18.70 17.10
C GLN A 320 25.09 19.82 17.96
N ASP A 321 24.20 20.67 18.48
CA ASP A 321 24.53 21.84 19.30
C ASP A 321 23.55 21.97 20.48
N ALA A 322 24.06 22.36 21.64
CA ALA A 322 23.25 22.82 22.77
C ALA A 322 23.93 24.02 23.42
N ASN A 323 23.19 25.12 23.57
CA ASN A 323 23.70 26.36 24.15
C ASN A 323 22.64 27.01 25.04
N PHE A 324 23.07 27.77 26.06
CA PHE A 324 22.20 28.73 26.73
C PHE A 324 22.75 30.15 26.62
N VAL A 325 21.85 31.13 26.46
CA VAL A 325 22.17 32.56 26.50
C VAL A 325 21.67 33.13 27.83
N SER A 326 22.57 33.73 28.60
CA SER A 326 22.21 34.45 29.83
C SER A 326 21.74 35.87 29.50
N SER A 327 20.53 36.26 29.91
CA SER A 327 20.02 37.62 29.68
C SER A 327 20.91 38.70 30.28
N ASP A 328 21.54 38.40 31.41
CA ASP A 328 22.23 39.40 32.22
C ASP A 328 23.67 39.65 31.72
N LEU A 329 24.26 38.65 31.07
CA LEU A 329 25.65 38.71 30.58
C LEU A 329 25.72 38.87 29.06
N GLY A 330 24.68 38.52 28.31
CA GLY A 330 24.72 38.47 26.85
C GLY A 330 25.69 37.42 26.29
N ILE A 331 26.17 36.50 27.14
CA ILE A 331 27.13 35.46 26.77
C ILE A 331 26.39 34.17 26.40
N THR A 332 26.79 33.57 25.29
CA THR A 332 26.39 32.23 24.87
C THR A 332 27.35 31.21 25.47
N ILE A 333 26.82 30.28 26.26
CA ILE A 333 27.61 29.24 26.92
C ILE A 333 27.19 27.88 26.35
N PRO A 334 28.13 27.07 25.82
CA PRO A 334 27.83 25.73 25.35
C PRO A 334 27.45 24.83 26.52
N ILE A 335 26.45 23.97 26.30
CA ILE A 335 26.03 22.95 27.25
C ILE A 335 26.80 21.68 26.92
N ASP A 336 27.48 21.09 27.90
CA ASP A 336 28.15 19.81 27.73
C ASP A 336 27.11 18.68 27.63
N ILE A 337 27.20 17.90 26.55
CA ILE A 337 26.26 16.82 26.24
C ILE A 337 27.02 15.51 26.37
N LEU A 338 26.77 14.79 27.47
CA LEU A 338 27.43 13.51 27.77
C LEU A 338 27.13 12.43 26.72
N HIS A 339 25.94 12.45 26.13
CA HIS A 339 25.52 11.48 25.10
C HIS A 339 24.98 12.19 23.86
N ARG A 340 25.87 12.42 22.89
CA ARG A 340 25.52 13.05 21.61
C ARG A 340 24.63 12.17 20.74
N THR A 341 24.67 10.86 20.93
CA THR A 341 23.89 9.90 20.14
C THR A 341 23.04 9.07 21.07
N ASN A 342 21.73 9.09 20.86
CA ASN A 342 20.78 8.38 21.71
C ASN A 342 19.85 7.50 20.88
N LEU A 343 19.55 6.32 21.41
CA LEU A 343 18.57 5.40 20.85
C LEU A 343 17.22 5.61 21.53
N GLY A 344 16.17 5.54 20.74
CA GLY A 344 14.80 5.68 21.20
C GLY A 344 13.86 4.71 20.49
N VAL A 345 12.63 4.69 20.99
CA VAL A 345 11.54 3.91 20.42
C VAL A 345 10.38 4.85 20.16
N GLY A 346 9.84 4.76 18.94
CA GLY A 346 8.74 5.57 18.50
C GLY A 346 7.54 4.77 18.04
N SER A 347 6.41 5.47 17.98
CA SER A 347 5.16 5.04 17.37
C SER A 347 4.76 6.03 16.28
N LEU A 348 4.17 5.49 15.22
CA LEU A 348 3.63 6.26 14.10
C LEU A 348 2.15 5.92 13.96
N ALA A 349 1.30 6.93 13.84
CA ALA A 349 -0.10 6.78 13.49
C ALA A 349 -0.51 7.85 12.48
N GLY A 350 -1.25 7.47 11.43
CA GLY A 350 -1.61 8.40 10.37
C GLY A 350 -2.82 7.95 9.54
N VAL A 351 -3.37 8.93 8.82
CA VAL A 351 -4.41 8.73 7.81
C VAL A 351 -3.91 9.29 6.50
N GLY A 352 -4.12 8.56 5.42
CA GLY A 352 -3.65 8.97 4.11
C GLY A 352 -4.56 8.55 2.97
N ALA A 353 -4.24 9.08 1.81
CA ALA A 353 -4.91 8.78 0.55
C ALA A 353 -3.87 8.44 -0.51
N ASN A 354 -4.15 7.39 -1.27
CA ASN A 354 -3.46 7.11 -2.52
C ASN A 354 -4.19 7.84 -3.66
N LEU A 355 -3.55 8.89 -4.17
CA LEU A 355 -3.98 9.68 -5.31
C LEU A 355 -3.32 9.16 -6.57
N LEU A 356 -4.11 8.64 -7.50
CA LEU A 356 -3.58 8.12 -8.75
C LEU A 356 -3.28 9.27 -9.73
N ILE A 357 -2.01 9.70 -9.79
CA ILE A 357 -1.53 10.60 -10.85
C ILE A 357 -1.40 9.77 -12.13
N ARG A 358 -2.20 10.12 -13.15
CA ARG A 358 -2.21 9.45 -14.46
C ARG A 358 -2.37 7.93 -14.35
N GLN A 359 -3.25 7.42 -13.47
CA GLN A 359 -3.55 6.02 -13.04
C GLN A 359 -2.37 5.01 -12.83
N LYS A 360 -1.12 5.38 -13.15
CA LYS A 360 0.11 4.55 -13.12
C LYS A 360 0.99 4.98 -11.96
N TYR A 361 0.89 6.25 -11.54
CA TYR A 361 1.72 6.85 -10.51
C TYR A 361 0.85 7.21 -9.29
N PRO A 362 0.52 6.24 -8.41
CA PRO A 362 0.08 6.54 -7.06
C PRO A 362 1.02 7.55 -6.41
N LEU A 363 0.43 8.62 -5.91
CA LEU A 363 1.02 9.58 -5.00
C LEU A 363 0.35 9.35 -3.65
N TYR A 364 1.12 9.00 -2.64
CA TYR A 364 0.60 8.86 -1.30
C TYR A 364 0.68 10.21 -0.60
N VAL A 365 -0.44 10.68 -0.07
CA VAL A 365 -0.52 11.88 0.78
C VAL A 365 -1.02 11.45 2.14
N GLU A 366 -0.28 11.75 3.20
CA GLU A 366 -0.54 11.24 4.55
C GLU A 366 -0.37 12.34 5.60
N ALA A 367 -1.36 12.49 6.46
CA ALA A 367 -1.26 13.25 7.70
C ALA A 367 -0.99 12.28 8.84
N ARG A 368 0.09 12.47 9.59
CA ARG A 368 0.54 11.51 10.61
C ARG A 368 1.19 12.18 11.81
N ILE A 369 1.20 11.45 12.92
CA ILE A 369 1.92 11.78 14.14
C ILE A 369 3.00 10.71 14.34
N LEU A 370 4.23 11.14 14.56
CA LEU A 370 5.35 10.30 14.96
C LEU A 370 5.79 10.75 16.36
N SER A 371 5.50 9.93 17.35
CA SER A 371 5.86 10.16 18.75
C SER A 371 7.00 9.22 19.13
N HIS A 372 8.07 9.70 19.74
CA HIS A 372 9.16 8.85 20.20
C HIS A 372 9.74 9.28 21.52
N ALA A 373 10.22 8.31 22.29
CA ALA A 373 10.92 8.52 23.54
C ALA A 373 12.37 8.08 23.38
N VAL A 374 13.29 8.87 23.92
CA VAL A 374 14.73 8.70 23.83
C VAL A 374 15.31 8.74 25.24
N LEU A 375 16.24 7.85 25.52
CA LEU A 375 17.06 7.97 26.72
C LEU A 375 18.18 8.96 26.43
N ASP A 376 18.04 10.18 26.94
CA ASP A 376 19.03 11.25 26.78
C ASP A 376 19.87 11.38 28.06
N GLY A 377 21.19 11.44 27.92
CA GLY A 377 22.14 11.54 29.03
C GLY A 377 21.98 12.77 29.91
N VAL A 378 21.26 13.80 29.45
CA VAL A 378 21.01 15.03 30.22
C VAL A 378 19.74 14.92 31.07
N THR A 379 18.69 14.27 30.57
CA THR A 379 17.34 14.30 31.18
C THR A 379 16.78 12.93 31.58
N ASN A 380 17.58 11.86 31.39
CA ASN A 380 17.24 10.44 31.48
C ASN A 380 16.15 9.99 30.50
N ILE A 381 15.14 10.82 30.22
CA ILE A 381 14.08 10.56 29.24
C ILE A 381 13.69 11.88 28.54
N ALA A 382 13.79 11.92 27.22
CA ALA A 382 13.24 12.96 26.38
C ALA A 382 12.14 12.36 25.48
N ALA A 383 11.05 13.09 25.28
CA ALA A 383 9.95 12.70 24.41
C ALA A 383 9.75 13.74 23.31
N SER A 384 9.55 13.27 22.09
CA SER A 384 9.29 14.10 20.93
C SER A 384 7.95 13.72 20.31
N GLN A 385 7.21 14.73 19.87
CA GLN A 385 6.02 14.57 19.06
C GLN A 385 6.17 15.36 17.77
N SER A 386 6.01 14.66 16.67
CA SER A 386 6.15 15.18 15.31
C SER A 386 4.82 15.08 14.58
N LEU A 387 4.22 16.22 14.21
CA LEU A 387 3.08 16.27 13.30
C LEU A 387 3.61 16.42 11.87
N GLN A 388 3.21 15.53 10.97
CA GLN A 388 3.77 15.48 9.62
C GLN A 388 2.68 15.44 8.55
N LEU A 389 2.89 16.18 7.48
CA LEU A 389 2.21 16.02 6.20
C LEU A 389 3.19 15.44 5.19
N ALA A 390 3.07 14.15 4.90
CA ALA A 390 3.98 13.39 4.06
C ALA A 390 3.42 13.21 2.65
N VAL A 391 4.30 13.31 1.66
CA VAL A 391 4.05 12.98 0.26
C VAL A 391 5.05 11.92 -0.17
N SER A 392 4.57 10.76 -0.61
CA SER A 392 5.43 9.64 -1.00
C SER A 392 5.19 9.20 -2.44
N LEU A 393 6.28 9.08 -3.19
CA LEU A 393 6.30 8.67 -4.59
C LEU A 393 7.00 7.31 -4.73
N PRO A 394 6.26 6.25 -5.09
CA PRO A 394 6.83 4.95 -5.43
C PRO A 394 7.53 4.94 -6.78
N ILE A 395 8.78 4.50 -6.77
CA ILE A 395 9.71 4.47 -7.91
C ILE A 395 9.72 3.07 -8.55
N CYS A 396 9.82 2.01 -7.75
CA CYS A 396 9.86 0.63 -8.22
C CYS A 396 8.67 -0.15 -7.69
N ARG A 397 8.02 -0.94 -8.55
CA ARG A 397 6.90 -1.80 -8.15
C ARG A 397 6.96 -3.14 -8.85
N SER A 398 6.69 -4.18 -8.09
CA SER A 398 6.36 -5.50 -8.61
C SER A 398 4.98 -5.86 -8.12
N TYR A 399 4.14 -6.38 -9.01
CA TYR A 399 2.80 -6.86 -8.70
C TYR A 399 2.66 -8.35 -8.93
#